data_AF-A0A2H9M9W3-F1
#
_entry.id   AF-A0A2H9M9W3-F1
#
_cell.length_a   1.000
_cell.length_b   1.000
_cell.length_c   1.000
_cell.angle_alpha   90.00
_cell.angle_beta   90.00
_cell.angle_gamma   90.00
#
_symmetry.space_group_name_H-M   'P 1'
#
loop_
_entity.id
_entity.type
_entity.pdbx_description
1 polymer ?
#
loop_
_entity_poly.entity_id
_entity_poly.type
_entity_poly.pdbx_seq_one_letter_code
_entity_poly.pdbx_strand_id
1 'polypeptide(L)'
;SHIVALVQGRAERFILYCDDLSFNTDEPGYQALKAALDGDLVAFSDNLLIYATSNRRHLMPDSMQDNLATRHVGDEVHPAESIEEKVSLSERFGLWISFYPFTQDEYLAVAAHWLAQHGWPLGMTDEARTAALQWALSRGSRSGRVAGQFARDWCGRY
;
A
#
# COMPACT_ATOMS: atom_id res chain seq x y z
N SER A 1 15.25 10.81 -11.45
CA SER A 1 15.87 12.15 -11.37
C SER A 1 15.07 13.25 -12.08
N HIS A 2 14.49 13.00 -13.27
CA HIS A 2 13.81 14.06 -14.05
C HIS A 2 12.63 14.75 -13.33
N ILE A 3 11.79 14.01 -12.60
CA ILE A 3 10.59 14.57 -11.94
C ILE A 3 10.95 15.52 -10.78
N VAL A 4 11.96 15.17 -9.98
CA VAL A 4 12.41 16.02 -8.85
C VAL A 4 12.95 17.35 -9.36
N ALA A 5 13.68 17.34 -10.48
CA ALA A 5 14.20 18.55 -11.10
C ALA A 5 13.09 19.52 -11.57
N LEU A 6 11.89 19.04 -11.88
CA LEU A 6 10.76 19.89 -12.29
C LEU A 6 10.14 20.68 -11.14
N VAL A 7 10.35 20.23 -9.89
CA VAL A 7 9.75 20.82 -8.69
C VAL A 7 10.79 21.53 -7.80
N GLN A 8 12.07 21.28 -8.04
CA GLN A 8 13.16 21.90 -7.32
C GLN A 8 13.19 23.42 -7.56
N GLY A 9 13.37 24.21 -6.49
CA GLY A 9 13.44 25.67 -6.54
C GLY A 9 12.08 26.39 -6.66
N ARG A 10 10.98 25.64 -6.72
CA ARG A 10 9.63 26.18 -6.68
C ARG A 10 9.20 26.49 -5.24
N ALA A 11 8.39 27.53 -5.05
CA ALA A 11 7.90 27.92 -3.72
C ALA A 11 6.72 27.06 -3.25
N GLU A 12 6.01 26.42 -4.19
CA GLU A 12 4.88 25.55 -3.93
C GLU A 12 5.33 24.22 -3.29
N ARG A 13 4.44 23.61 -2.50
CA ARG A 13 4.65 22.30 -1.88
C ARG A 13 4.04 21.19 -2.75
N PHE A 14 4.78 20.11 -2.92
CA PHE A 14 4.45 18.99 -3.79
C PHE A 14 4.41 17.68 -2.99
N ILE A 15 3.50 16.79 -3.40
CA ILE A 15 3.52 15.38 -3.01
C ILE A 15 3.82 14.58 -4.27
N LEU A 16 4.90 13.80 -4.25
CA LEU A 16 5.15 12.76 -5.24
C LEU A 16 4.50 11.48 -4.73
N TYR A 17 3.38 11.11 -5.35
CA TYR A 17 2.66 9.88 -5.03
C TYR A 17 3.04 8.77 -5.99
N CYS A 18 3.61 7.69 -5.45
CA CYS A 18 3.98 6.48 -6.16
C CYS A 18 2.99 5.37 -5.79
N ASP A 19 2.11 5.01 -6.73
CA ASP A 19 1.11 3.96 -6.50
C ASP A 19 1.68 2.57 -6.81
N ASP A 20 1.34 1.58 -5.98
CA ASP A 20 1.68 0.15 -6.13
C ASP A 20 3.17 -0.13 -6.43
N LEU A 21 4.03 0.44 -5.58
CA LEU A 21 5.47 0.27 -5.69
C LEU A 21 5.87 -1.15 -5.27
N SER A 22 6.38 -1.92 -6.22
CA SER A 22 7.04 -3.19 -5.95
C SER A 22 8.19 -3.39 -6.93
N PHE A 23 9.33 -3.88 -6.45
CA PHE A 23 10.50 -4.12 -7.27
C PHE A 23 10.76 -5.61 -7.42
N ASN A 24 11.23 -6.01 -8.60
CA ASN A 24 11.89 -7.29 -8.76
C ASN A 24 13.40 -7.13 -8.50
N THR A 25 14.09 -8.23 -8.16
CA THR A 25 15.52 -8.23 -7.78
C THR A 25 16.43 -7.55 -8.82
N ASP A 26 16.08 -7.63 -10.10
CA ASP A 26 16.90 -7.12 -11.20
C ASP A 26 16.45 -5.75 -11.74
N GLU A 27 15.53 -5.07 -11.03
CA GLU A 27 14.92 -3.85 -11.55
C GLU A 27 15.73 -2.58 -11.17
N PRO A 28 16.25 -1.82 -12.15
CA PRO A 28 17.06 -0.63 -11.89
C PRO A 28 16.28 0.52 -11.23
N GLY A 29 14.94 0.46 -11.24
CA GLY A 29 14.07 1.44 -10.58
C GLY A 29 14.33 1.58 -9.08
N TYR A 30 14.76 0.50 -8.41
CA TYR A 30 15.12 0.49 -6.99
C TYR A 30 16.25 1.48 -6.68
N GLN A 31 17.33 1.46 -7.46
CA GLN A 31 18.50 2.32 -7.24
C GLN A 31 18.15 3.80 -7.44
N ALA A 32 17.30 4.11 -8.42
CA ALA A 32 16.85 5.47 -8.66
C ALA A 32 15.98 6.03 -7.52
N LEU A 33 15.12 5.20 -6.93
CA LEU A 33 14.30 5.60 -5.78
C LEU A 33 15.16 5.73 -4.51
N LYS A 34 16.05 4.78 -4.27
CA LYS A 34 17.01 4.81 -3.17
C LYS A 34 17.84 6.11 -3.20
N ALA A 35 18.42 6.43 -4.35
CA ALA A 35 19.17 7.68 -4.54
C ALA A 35 18.30 8.95 -4.38
N ALA A 36 17.03 8.89 -4.80
CA ALA A 36 16.10 10.00 -4.57
C ALA A 36 15.80 10.19 -3.08
N LEU A 37 15.67 9.10 -2.31
CA LEU A 37 15.43 9.11 -0.87
C LEU A 37 16.65 9.51 -0.02
N ASP A 38 17.88 9.21 -0.48
CA ASP A 38 19.13 9.62 0.18
C ASP A 38 19.41 11.12 0.10
N GLY A 39 18.84 11.80 -0.89
CA GLY A 39 19.14 13.21 -1.14
C GLY A 39 20.53 13.47 -1.76
N ASP A 40 21.32 12.44 -2.07
CA ASP A 40 22.71 12.58 -2.55
C ASP A 40 22.86 13.11 -3.98
N LEU A 41 21.77 13.20 -4.75
CA LEU A 41 21.78 13.86 -6.06
C LEU A 41 21.01 15.18 -6.11
N VAL A 42 20.08 15.38 -5.19
CA VAL A 42 19.27 16.60 -5.05
C VAL A 42 18.84 16.63 -3.60
N ALA A 43 19.42 17.53 -2.81
CA ALA A 43 18.94 17.80 -1.45
C ALA A 43 17.42 17.91 -1.52
N PHE A 44 16.71 17.07 -0.76
CA PHE A 44 15.27 17.17 -0.64
C PHE A 44 14.94 18.62 -0.33
N SER A 45 14.37 19.31 -1.30
CA SER A 45 13.91 20.65 -1.07
C SER A 45 12.72 20.53 -0.11
N ASP A 46 12.66 21.41 0.90
CA ASP A 46 11.62 21.44 1.94
C ASP A 46 10.17 21.48 1.41
N ASN A 47 10.03 21.57 0.09
CA ASN A 47 8.79 21.64 -0.65
C ASN A 47 8.35 20.32 -1.32
N LEU A 48 9.03 19.18 -1.12
CA LEU A 48 8.63 17.89 -1.71
C LEU A 48 8.51 16.77 -0.66
N LEU A 49 7.34 16.11 -0.62
CA LEU A 49 7.06 14.92 0.18
C LEU A 49 6.81 13.71 -0.72
N ILE A 50 7.41 12.55 -0.42
CA ILE A 50 7.18 11.31 -1.18
C ILE A 50 6.23 10.40 -0.42
N TYR A 51 5.13 10.03 -1.06
CA TYR A 51 4.21 8.98 -0.62
C TYR A 51 4.33 7.79 -1.56
N ALA A 52 4.49 6.60 -1.00
CA ALA A 52 4.48 5.35 -1.76
C ALA A 52 3.46 4.39 -1.15
N THR A 53 2.66 3.74 -1.98
CA THR A 53 1.84 2.60 -1.59
C THR A 53 2.47 1.32 -2.11
N SER A 54 2.20 0.19 -1.45
CA SER A 54 2.66 -1.13 -1.89
C SER A 54 1.62 -2.17 -1.51
N ASN A 55 1.28 -3.04 -2.46
CA ASN A 55 0.46 -4.22 -2.18
C ASN A 55 1.27 -5.37 -1.54
N ARG A 56 2.58 -5.22 -1.41
CA ARG A 56 3.47 -6.18 -0.75
C ARG A 56 3.89 -5.68 0.62
N ARG A 57 4.00 -6.61 1.58
CA ARG A 57 4.50 -6.33 2.94
C ARG A 57 5.92 -5.78 2.93
N HIS A 58 6.72 -6.18 1.95
CA HIS A 58 8.06 -5.69 1.68
C HIS A 58 8.14 -5.19 0.24
N LEU A 59 8.77 -4.03 0.02
CA LEU A 59 8.93 -3.43 -1.32
C LEU A 59 9.77 -4.28 -2.26
N MET A 60 10.64 -5.12 -1.70
CA MET A 60 11.38 -6.15 -2.41
C MET A 60 10.91 -7.53 -1.93
N PRO A 61 10.88 -8.54 -2.82
CA PRO A 61 10.48 -9.89 -2.45
C PRO A 61 11.46 -10.53 -1.45
N ASP A 62 10.91 -11.23 -0.46
CA ASP A 62 11.67 -12.20 0.32
C ASP A 62 11.98 -13.37 -0.60
N SER A 63 13.25 -13.65 -0.86
CA SER A 63 13.59 -14.85 -1.62
C SER A 63 13.33 -16.06 -0.71
N MET A 64 12.69 -17.12 -1.22
CA MET A 64 12.55 -18.38 -0.45
C MET A 64 13.91 -18.95 -0.03
N GLN A 65 15.01 -18.60 -0.71
CA GLN A 65 16.37 -18.97 -0.33
C GLN A 65 16.85 -18.20 0.91
N ASP A 66 16.44 -16.94 1.10
CA ASP A 66 16.80 -16.12 2.28
C ASP A 66 16.23 -16.74 3.58
N ASN A 67 15.02 -17.32 3.51
CA ASN A 67 14.37 -18.02 4.62
C ASN A 67 14.98 -19.41 4.90
N LEU A 68 15.55 -20.07 3.89
CA LEU A 68 16.18 -21.39 4.02
C LEU A 68 17.65 -21.29 4.48
N ALA A 69 18.33 -20.17 4.20
CA ALA A 69 19.69 -19.88 4.67
C ALA A 69 19.78 -19.66 6.20
N THR A 70 18.65 -19.52 6.90
CA THR A 70 18.61 -19.45 8.37
C THR A 70 18.84 -20.81 9.05
N ARG A 71 19.01 -21.91 8.31
CA ARG A 71 19.50 -23.19 8.84
C ARG A 71 20.95 -23.44 8.42
N HIS A 72 21.87 -23.18 9.35
CA HIS A 72 23.30 -23.49 9.26
C HIS A 72 23.61 -24.85 8.63
N VAL A 73 24.45 -24.86 7.59
CA VAL A 73 25.50 -25.87 7.37
C VAL A 73 26.69 -25.23 6.66
N GLY A 74 27.82 -25.07 7.37
CA GLY A 74 29.18 -25.05 6.80
C GLY A 74 29.71 -23.75 6.20
N ASP A 75 30.97 -23.45 6.53
CA ASP A 75 31.78 -22.26 6.20
C ASP A 75 31.78 -21.86 4.72
N GLU A 76 30.91 -20.93 4.38
CA GLU A 76 31.14 -19.66 3.66
C GLU A 76 29.82 -19.29 3.00
N VAL A 77 29.01 -18.57 3.77
CA VAL A 77 27.79 -17.95 3.27
C VAL A 77 28.10 -16.47 3.11
N HIS A 78 27.93 -15.92 1.91
CA HIS A 78 27.72 -14.49 1.72
C HIS A 78 26.22 -14.22 1.47
N PRO A 79 25.36 -14.15 2.50
CA PRO A 79 23.94 -13.83 2.35
C PRO A 79 23.60 -12.39 2.81
N ALA A 80 24.59 -11.59 3.22
CA ALA A 80 24.36 -10.34 3.94
C ALA A 80 24.00 -9.15 3.03
N GLU A 81 24.61 -9.04 1.85
CA GLU A 81 24.50 -7.82 1.02
C GLU A 81 23.07 -7.58 0.51
N SER A 82 22.35 -8.64 0.10
CA SER A 82 20.99 -8.51 -0.43
C SER A 82 19.91 -8.27 0.65
N ILE A 83 20.18 -8.60 1.92
CA ILE A 83 19.26 -8.37 3.04
C ILE A 83 19.43 -6.95 3.59
N GLU A 84 20.67 -6.47 3.72
CA GLU A 84 20.96 -5.08 4.13
C GLU A 84 20.37 -4.06 3.15
N GLU A 85 20.39 -4.34 1.84
CA GLU A 85 19.83 -3.44 0.84
C GLU A 85 18.29 -3.30 0.91
N LYS A 86 17.56 -4.38 1.23
CA LYS A 86 16.10 -4.38 1.37
C LYS A 86 15.63 -3.57 2.58
N VAL A 87 16.35 -3.69 3.69
CA VAL A 87 16.11 -2.92 4.92
C VAL A 87 16.41 -1.44 4.68
N SER A 88 17.51 -1.14 3.96
CA SER A 88 17.98 0.24 3.74
C SER A 88 17.00 1.16 3.02
N LEU A 89 16.11 0.65 2.15
CA LEU A 89 15.11 1.48 1.48
C LEU A 89 13.90 1.75 2.38
N SER A 90 13.45 0.72 3.08
CA SER A 90 12.27 0.80 3.95
C SER A 90 12.51 1.73 5.14
N GLU A 91 13.72 1.74 5.70
CA GLU A 91 14.13 2.62 6.80
C GLU A 91 14.14 4.12 6.44
N ARG A 92 14.17 4.46 5.16
CA ARG A 92 14.20 5.87 4.70
C ARG A 92 12.83 6.51 4.63
N PHE A 93 11.77 5.72 4.72
CA PHE A 93 10.44 6.26 4.93
C PHE A 93 10.27 6.56 6.41
N GLY A 94 10.20 7.85 6.76
CA GLY A 94 10.05 8.30 8.15
C GLY A 94 8.71 7.94 8.81
N LEU A 95 7.72 7.49 8.04
CA LEU A 95 6.44 6.99 8.53
C LEU A 95 5.99 5.78 7.72
N TRP A 96 5.60 4.72 8.42
CA TRP A 96 5.05 3.52 7.82
C TRP A 96 3.62 3.28 8.30
N ILE A 97 2.67 3.26 7.36
CA ILE A 97 1.25 3.07 7.66
C ILE A 97 0.83 1.72 7.09
N SER A 98 0.47 0.79 7.99
CA SER A 98 -0.04 -0.52 7.63
C SER A 98 -1.56 -0.49 7.48
N PHE A 99 -2.07 -1.17 6.45
CA PHE A 99 -3.50 -1.42 6.29
C PHE A 99 -3.83 -2.85 6.73
N TYR A 100 -4.62 -2.96 7.78
CA TYR A 100 -5.07 -4.26 8.28
C TYR A 100 -6.30 -4.74 7.49
N PRO A 101 -6.48 -6.06 7.34
CA PRO A 101 -7.71 -6.61 6.78
C PRO A 101 -8.91 -6.13 7.60
N PHE A 102 -9.98 -5.78 6.90
CA PHE A 102 -11.21 -5.35 7.55
C PHE A 102 -11.79 -6.47 8.42
N THR A 103 -12.10 -6.13 9.65
CA THR A 103 -13.06 -6.89 10.45
C THR A 103 -14.44 -6.84 9.78
N GLN A 104 -15.31 -7.77 10.18
CA GLN A 104 -16.68 -7.76 9.69
C GLN A 104 -17.42 -6.46 10.06
N ASP A 105 -17.20 -5.96 11.27
CA ASP A 105 -17.90 -4.76 11.76
C ASP A 105 -17.40 -3.50 11.06
N GLU A 106 -16.09 -3.37 10.79
CA GLU A 106 -15.55 -2.29 9.96
C GLU A 106 -16.11 -2.34 8.54
N TYR A 107 -16.21 -3.55 7.95
CA TYR A 107 -16.80 -3.72 6.62
C TYR A 107 -18.26 -3.24 6.60
N LEU A 108 -19.05 -3.64 7.59
CA LEU A 108 -20.45 -3.24 7.70
C LEU A 108 -20.60 -1.75 7.98
N ALA A 109 -19.72 -1.15 8.80
CA ALA A 109 -19.70 0.28 9.04
C ALA A 109 -19.43 1.06 7.75
N VAL A 110 -18.48 0.61 6.93
CA VAL A 110 -18.19 1.25 5.63
C VAL A 110 -19.32 1.02 4.63
N ALA A 111 -19.95 -0.15 4.61
CA ALA A 111 -21.13 -0.39 3.79
C ALA A 111 -22.29 0.54 4.18
N ALA A 112 -22.54 0.72 5.49
CA ALA A 112 -23.55 1.64 5.99
C ALA A 112 -23.24 3.09 5.63
N HIS A 113 -21.97 3.49 5.72
CA HIS A 113 -21.51 4.80 5.27
C HIS A 113 -21.81 5.03 3.79
N TRP A 114 -21.50 4.07 2.91
CA TRP A 114 -21.79 4.20 1.49
C TRP A 114 -23.28 4.21 1.16
N LEU A 115 -24.10 3.42 1.86
CA LEU A 115 -25.56 3.50 1.73
C LEU A 115 -26.05 4.91 2.03
N ALA A 116 -25.59 5.51 3.12
CA ALA A 116 -25.94 6.88 3.49
C ALA A 116 -25.44 7.91 2.45
N GLN A 117 -24.21 7.77 1.93
CA GLN A 117 -23.67 8.62 0.87
C GLN A 117 -24.48 8.52 -0.44
N HIS A 118 -25.08 7.37 -0.70
CA HIS A 118 -25.98 7.16 -1.84
C HIS A 118 -27.44 7.57 -1.55
N GLY A 119 -27.71 8.16 -0.39
CA GLY A 119 -29.05 8.65 -0.01
C GLY A 119 -30.02 7.54 0.39
N TRP A 120 -29.53 6.35 0.74
CA TRP A 120 -30.39 5.24 1.17
C TRP A 120 -31.10 5.58 2.49
N PRO A 121 -32.45 5.67 2.50
CA PRO A 121 -33.17 6.27 3.62
C PRO A 121 -33.31 5.32 4.82
N LEU A 122 -33.21 4.01 4.60
CA LEU A 122 -33.46 3.00 5.64
C LEU A 122 -32.21 2.64 6.46
N GLY A 123 -31.04 3.15 6.07
CA GLY A 123 -29.77 2.78 6.69
C GLY A 123 -29.45 1.29 6.58
N MET A 124 -28.65 0.77 7.52
CA MET A 124 -28.25 -0.63 7.55
C MET A 124 -29.28 -1.49 8.30
N THR A 125 -30.29 -1.99 7.58
CA THR A 125 -31.27 -2.95 8.10
C THR A 125 -30.66 -4.35 8.25
N ASP A 126 -31.32 -5.27 8.96
CA ASP A 126 -30.86 -6.67 9.07
C ASP A 126 -30.79 -7.38 7.71
N GLU A 127 -31.70 -7.04 6.80
CA GLU A 127 -31.70 -7.53 5.42
C GLU A 127 -30.48 -7.01 4.65
N ALA A 128 -30.26 -5.69 4.66
CA ALA A 128 -29.10 -5.07 4.01
C ALA A 128 -27.79 -5.58 4.63
N ARG A 129 -27.73 -5.77 5.95
CA ARG A 129 -26.58 -6.35 6.66
C ARG A 129 -26.29 -7.76 6.16
N THR A 130 -27.30 -8.62 6.10
CA THR A 130 -27.16 -10.01 5.63
C THR A 130 -26.70 -10.04 4.17
N ALA A 131 -27.31 -9.23 3.32
CA ALA A 131 -26.93 -9.09 1.91
C ALA A 131 -25.49 -8.57 1.75
N ALA A 132 -25.07 -7.58 2.55
CA ALA A 132 -23.71 -7.06 2.53
C ALA A 132 -22.68 -8.14 2.86
N LEU A 133 -22.97 -8.99 3.86
CA LEU A 133 -22.07 -10.08 4.25
C LEU A 133 -21.98 -11.16 3.17
N GLN A 134 -23.13 -11.54 2.59
CA GLN A 134 -23.16 -12.47 1.45
C GLN A 134 -22.40 -11.91 0.25
N TRP A 135 -22.54 -10.61 -0.02
CA TRP A 135 -21.80 -9.93 -1.07
C TRP A 135 -20.29 -10.01 -0.86
N ALA A 136 -19.80 -9.69 0.35
CA ALA A 136 -18.37 -9.81 0.69
C ALA A 136 -17.85 -11.24 0.52
N LEU A 137 -18.62 -12.25 0.95
CA LEU A 137 -18.27 -13.66 0.78
C LEU A 137 -18.18 -14.03 -0.70
N SER A 138 -19.13 -13.59 -1.53
CA SER A 138 -19.13 -13.86 -2.98
C SER A 138 -17.93 -13.23 -3.71
N ARG A 139 -17.42 -12.10 -3.21
CA ARG A 139 -16.24 -11.39 -3.73
C ARG A 139 -14.93 -11.85 -3.10
N GLY A 140 -14.97 -12.77 -2.14
CA GLY A 140 -13.81 -13.30 -1.45
C GLY A 140 -13.03 -12.27 -0.63
N SER A 141 -13.58 -11.10 -0.34
CA SER A 141 -12.88 -10.06 0.43
C SER A 141 -13.81 -9.09 1.13
N ARG A 142 -13.33 -8.54 2.25
CA ARG A 142 -13.90 -7.40 2.95
C ARG A 142 -12.98 -6.21 2.71
N SER A 143 -13.46 -5.23 1.96
CA SER A 143 -12.73 -3.99 1.68
C SER A 143 -13.70 -2.84 1.46
N GLY A 144 -13.21 -1.61 1.61
CA GLY A 144 -14.00 -0.42 1.28
C GLY A 144 -14.51 -0.40 -0.17
N ARG A 145 -13.72 -0.95 -1.12
CA ARG A 145 -14.14 -1.11 -2.51
C ARG A 145 -15.34 -2.04 -2.64
N VAL A 146 -15.29 -3.21 -1.99
CA VAL A 146 -16.40 -4.19 -2.03
C VAL A 146 -17.64 -3.64 -1.34
N ALA A 147 -17.47 -2.93 -0.22
CA ALA A 147 -18.57 -2.28 0.51
C ALA A 147 -19.27 -1.20 -0.35
N GLY A 148 -18.51 -0.36 -1.05
CA GLY A 148 -19.07 0.65 -1.96
C GLY A 148 -19.76 0.04 -3.18
N GLN A 149 -19.25 -1.08 -3.70
CA GLN A 149 -19.92 -1.83 -4.77
C GLN A 149 -21.24 -2.43 -4.30
N PHE A 150 -21.27 -3.03 -3.10
CA PHE A 150 -22.50 -3.50 -2.48
C PHE A 150 -23.52 -2.37 -2.33
N ALA A 151 -23.14 -1.25 -1.72
CA ALA A 151 -24.06 -0.15 -1.47
C ALA A 151 -24.65 0.42 -2.76
N ARG A 152 -23.83 0.58 -3.81
CA ARG A 152 -24.30 1.03 -5.12
C ARG A 152 -25.29 0.05 -5.76
N ASP A 153 -25.00 -1.25 -5.72
CA ASP A 153 -25.90 -2.28 -6.23
C ASP A 153 -27.20 -2.33 -5.42
N TRP A 154 -27.11 -2.26 -4.09
CA TRP A 154 -28.27 -2.24 -3.20
C TRP A 154 -29.21 -1.07 -3.48
N CYS A 155 -28.69 0.15 -3.50
CA CYS A 155 -29.48 1.35 -3.84
C CYS A 155 -29.96 1.38 -5.29
N GLY A 156 -29.40 0.55 -6.18
CA GLY A 156 -29.86 0.46 -7.57
C GLY A 156 -31.00 -0.54 -7.77
N ARG A 157 -31.19 -1.48 -6.83
CA ARG A 157 -32.24 -2.50 -6.89
C ARG A 157 -33.55 -2.05 -6.26
N TYR A 158 -33.50 -1.05 -5.38
CA TYR A 158 -34.61 -0.54 -4.58
C TYR A 158 -34.67 0.99 -4.67
#